data_AF-A0A2J6QRI7-F1
#
_entry.id   AF-A0A2J6QRI7-F1
#
_cell.length_a   1.000
_cell.length_b   1.000
_cell.length_c   1.000
_cell.angle_alpha   90.00
_cell.angle_beta   90.00
_cell.angle_gamma   90.00
#
_symmetry.space_group_name_H-M   'P 1'
#
loop_
_entity.id
_entity.type
_entity.pdbx_description
1 polymer ?
#
loop_
_entity_poly.entity_id
_entity_poly.type
_entity_poly.pdbx_seq_one_letter_code
_entity_poly.pdbx_strand_id
1 'polypeptide(L)' 'VIHYDQSVFGFDADIFRPERWTDATPEQVQNMERAMLPFGYGTRTCIGKNISLIEMGKVIPHMLRHFR' A
#
# COMPACT_ATOMS: atom_id res chain seq x y z
N VAL A 1 15.76 -1.06 -2.08
CA VAL A 1 14.44 -1.73 -2.21
C VAL A 1 13.48 -0.70 -2.78
N ILE A 2 12.72 -1.02 -3.85
CA ILE A 2 11.92 -0.02 -4.60
C ILE A 2 10.90 0.73 -3.72
N HIS A 3 10.39 0.09 -2.66
CA HIS A 3 9.45 0.71 -1.72
C HIS A 3 10.03 1.85 -0.88
N TYR A 4 11.35 2.06 -0.89
CA TYR A 4 12.04 3.16 -0.20
C TYR A 4 12.63 4.18 -1.18
N ASP A 5 12.27 4.11 -2.47
CA ASP A 5 12.76 5.06 -3.47
C ASP A 5 12.16 6.45 -3.19
N GLN A 6 12.99 7.36 -2.69
CA GLN A 6 12.59 8.71 -2.34
C GLN A 6 12.13 9.54 -3.56
N SER A 7 12.52 9.16 -4.78
CA SER A 7 12.04 9.82 -5.99
C SER A 7 10.58 9.49 -6.31
N VAL A 8 10.08 8.36 -5.82
CA VAL A 8 8.68 7.92 -6.00
C VAL A 8 7.83 8.23 -4.78
N PHE A 9 8.36 7.92 -3.60
CA PHE A 9 7.59 8.01 -2.35
C PHE A 9 7.88 9.29 -1.56
N GLY A 10 8.87 10.11 -1.91
CA GLY A 10 9.24 11.32 -1.17
C GLY A 10 10.39 11.11 -0.19
N PHE A 11 10.91 12.20 0.40
CA PHE A 11 12.07 12.16 1.30
C PHE A 11 11.82 11.33 2.57
N ASP A 12 10.55 11.20 2.96
CA ASP A 12 10.05 10.48 4.12
C ASP A 12 9.61 9.04 3.78
N ALA A 13 10.16 8.43 2.72
CA ALA A 13 9.79 7.10 2.25
C ALA A 13 9.96 5.97 3.29
N ASP A 14 10.79 6.19 4.31
CA ASP A 14 11.02 5.30 5.45
C ASP A 14 10.05 5.53 6.63
N ILE A 15 9.18 6.53 6.54
CA ILE A 15 8.20 6.89 7.56
C ILE A 15 6.81 6.36 7.18
N PHE A 16 6.13 5.75 8.15
CA PHE A 16 4.73 5.37 8.01
C PHE A 16 3.84 6.62 8.00
N ARG A 17 3.36 6.98 6.80
CA ARG A 17 2.48 8.14 6.55
C ARG A 17 1.31 7.73 5.66
N PRO A 18 0.15 7.32 6.22
CA PRO A 18 -1.04 6.96 5.43
C PRO A 18 -1.50 8.08 4.48
N GLU A 19 -1.34 9.32 4.91
CA GLU A 19 -1.74 10.53 4.17
C GLU A 19 -0.95 10.70 2.86
N ARG A 20 0.15 9.95 2.68
CA ARG A 20 0.91 9.89 1.41
C ARG A 20 0.01 9.58 0.21
N TRP A 21 -1.03 8.78 0.41
CA TRP A 21 -1.95 8.38 -0.67
C TRP A 21 -3.14 9.33 -0.85
N THR A 22 -3.54 10.05 0.21
CA THR A 22 -4.71 10.94 0.17
C THR A 22 -4.37 12.37 -0.25
N ASP A 23 -3.16 12.83 0.09
CA ASP A 23 -2.71 14.20 -0.21
C ASP A 23 -2.04 14.33 -1.58
N ALA A 24 -1.73 13.19 -2.22
CA ALA A 24 -1.01 13.14 -3.49
C ALA A 24 -1.91 13.52 -4.68
N THR A 25 -1.29 14.09 -5.71
CA THR A 25 -1.97 14.30 -7.00
C THR A 25 -2.27 12.96 -7.68
N PRO A 26 -3.26 12.88 -8.58
CA PRO A 26 -3.56 11.65 -9.32
C PRO A 26 -2.35 11.06 -10.06
N GLU A 27 -1.47 11.92 -10.59
CA GLU A 27 -0.24 11.51 -11.27
C GLU A 27 0.76 10.87 -10.28
N GLN A 28 0.93 11.47 -9.10
CA GLN A 28 1.79 10.93 -8.05
C GLN A 28 1.26 9.57 -7.56
N VAL A 29 -0.05 9.44 -7.35
CA VAL A 29 -0.68 8.16 -6.99
C VAL A 29 -0.38 7.11 -8.05
N GLN A 30 -0.58 7.42 -9.32
CA GLN A 30 -0.31 6.48 -10.41
C GLN A 30 1.17 6.03 -10.42
N ASN A 31 2.09 6.94 -10.15
CA ASN A 31 3.52 6.61 -10.12
C ASN A 31 3.85 5.71 -8.93
N MET A 32 3.30 6.02 -7.74
CA MET A 32 3.45 5.18 -6.54
C MET A 32 2.83 3.78 -6.73
N GLU A 33 1.65 3.67 -7.34
CA GLU A 33 1.00 2.37 -7.61
C GLU A 33 1.87 1.45 -8.47
N ARG A 34 2.58 2.01 -9.46
CA ARG A 34 3.49 1.24 -10.32
C ARG A 34 4.72 0.72 -9.56
N ALA A 35 5.19 1.48 -8.58
CA ALA A 35 6.34 1.10 -7.74
C ALA A 35 5.93 0.24 -6.52
N MET A 36 4.65 0.25 -6.14
CA MET A 36 4.13 -0.47 -4.99
C MET A 36 3.81 -1.92 -5.34
N LEU A 37 4.81 -2.80 -5.19
CA LEU A 37 4.76 -4.22 -5.56
C LEU A 37 4.74 -5.21 -4.36
N PRO A 38 3.91 -5.04 -3.31
CA PRO A 38 3.94 -5.90 -2.12
C PRO A 38 3.49 -7.34 -2.39
N PHE A 39 2.72 -7.55 -3.47
CA PHE A 39 2.27 -8.87 -3.91
C PHE A 39 3.04 -9.37 -5.15
N GLY A 40 4.15 -8.73 -5.53
CA GLY A 40 4.82 -8.99 -6.80
C GLY A 40 4.08 -8.40 -8.01
N TYR A 41 4.48 -8.83 -9.21
CA TYR A 41 3.95 -8.34 -10.49
C TYR A 41 3.90 -9.44 -11.55
N GLY A 42 3.04 -9.27 -12.56
CA GLY A 42 2.95 -10.15 -13.72
C GLY A 42 2.53 -11.58 -13.38
N THR A 43 3.09 -12.56 -14.10
CA THR A 43 2.75 -13.99 -13.98
C THR A 43 3.16 -14.61 -12.64
N ARG A 44 3.98 -13.92 -11.84
CA ARG A 44 4.44 -14.35 -10.51
C ARG A 44 3.84 -13.50 -9.39
N THR A 45 2.72 -12.83 -9.64
CA THR A 45 1.95 -12.16 -8.58
C THR A 45 1.46 -13.18 -7.55
N CYS A 46 1.45 -12.79 -6.28
CA CYS A 46 0.92 -13.61 -5.18
C CYS A 46 -0.51 -14.06 -5.47
N ILE A 47 -0.73 -15.37 -5.49
CA ILE A 47 -2.04 -15.99 -5.70
C ILE A 47 -3.06 -15.60 -4.62
N GLY A 48 -2.57 -15.31 -3.40
CA GLY A 48 -3.39 -14.92 -2.25
C GLY A 48 -3.78 -13.44 -2.21
N LYS A 49 -3.30 -12.60 -3.14
CA LYS A 49 -3.51 -11.13 -3.11
C LYS A 49 -4.95 -10.73 -2.79
N ASN A 50 -5.92 -11.30 -3.51
CA ASN A 50 -7.33 -10.94 -3.36
C ASN A 50 -7.90 -11.40 -2.01
N ILE A 51 -7.50 -12.59 -1.53
CA ILE A 51 -7.92 -13.11 -0.22
C ILE A 51 -7.36 -12.22 0.89
N SER A 52 -6.07 -11.90 0.85
CA SER A 52 -5.42 -11.03 1.84
C SER A 52 -6.07 -9.65 1.91
N LEU A 53 -6.43 -9.04 0.78
CA LEU A 53 -7.11 -7.74 0.76
C LEU A 53 -8.52 -7.82 1.39
N ILE A 54 -9.27 -8.88 1.12
CA ILE A 54 -10.60 -9.09 1.73
C ILE A 54 -10.47 -9.31 3.25
N GLU A 55 -9.50 -10.11 3.68
CA GLU A 55 -9.25 -10.38 5.09
C GLU A 55 -8.85 -9.10 5.83
N MET A 56 -7.89 -8.33 5.32
CA MET A 56 -7.51 -7.04 5.92
C MET A 56 -8.69 -6.08 5.99
N GLY A 57 -9.51 -6.02 4.94
CA GLY A 57 -10.72 -5.19 4.89
C GLY A 57 -11.80 -5.58 5.89
N LYS A 58 -11.78 -6.82 6.42
CA LYS A 58 -12.72 -7.26 7.47
C LYS A 58 -12.10 -7.21 8.87
N VAL A 59 -10.87 -7.70 9.01
CA VAL A 59 -10.20 -7.83 10.30
C VAL A 59 -9.90 -6.45 10.90
N ILE A 60 -9.37 -5.50 10.13
CA ILE A 60 -9.00 -4.17 10.67
C ILE A 60 -10.24 -3.43 11.20
N PRO A 61 -11.35 -3.27 10.45
CA PRO A 61 -12.54 -2.62 10.99
C PRO A 61 -13.18 -3.41 12.14
N HIS A 62 -13.12 -4.76 12.11
CA HIS A 62 -13.64 -5.57 13.20
C HIS A 62 -12.86 -5.34 14.50
N MET A 63 -11.53 -5.31 14.43
CA MET A 63 -10.67 -5.01 15.58
C MET A 63 -10.98 -3.64 16.17
N LEU A 64 -11.00 -2.59 15.34
CA LEU A 64 -11.29 -1.22 15.76
C LEU A 64 -12.68 -1.05 16.42
N ARG A 65 -13.66 -1.88 16.01
CA ARG A 65 -15.03 -1.81 16.54
C ARG A 65 -15.21 -2.52 17.88
N HIS A 66 -14.47 -3.59 18.14
CA HIS A 66 -14.73 -4.49 19.29
C HIS A 66 -13.65 -4.44 20.36
N PHE A 67 -12.45 -3.94 20.05
CA PHE A 67 -11.35 -3.83 21.00
C PHE A 67 -10.96 -2.36 21.15
N ARG A 68 -11.01 -1.88 22.39
CA ARG A 68 -10.58 -0.54 22.82
C ARG A 68 -9.49 -0.66 23.85
#